data_AF-A0A7X7MSC1-F1
#
_entry.id   AF-A0A7X7MSC1-F1
#
_cell.length_a   1.000
_cell.length_b   1.000
_cell.length_c   1.000
_cell.angle_alpha   90.00
_cell.angle_beta   90.00
_cell.angle_gamma   90.00
#
_symmetry.space_group_name_H-M   'P 1'
#
loop_
_entity.id
_entity.type
_entity.pdbx_description
1 polymer ?
#
loop_
_entity_poly.entity_id
_entity_poly.type
_entity_poly.pdbx_seq_one_letter_code
_entity_poly.pdbx_strand_id
1 'polypeptide(L)'
;MISAENLLIENTVMRDTAGTPPAAGIDFEPNHAGERLKSCVMRNCLTENNHGDGYEFYLPNLTAAAEPVAIRLENCRSRGDRSALSVITGNAEADAVRGTMTVAACRQPGARPWIACQSGAEYETVADLSGTVALAAVSRISVSRRWASRPISSCTPTATGPSDCHF
;
A
#
# COMPACT_ATOMS: atom_id res chain seq x y z
N MET A 1 -6.17 13.57 -1.96
CA MET A 1 -5.57 13.87 -3.28
C MET A 1 -4.26 14.62 -3.14
N ILE A 2 -3.15 13.96 -3.50
CA ILE A 2 -1.78 14.47 -3.34
C ILE A 2 -0.89 14.05 -4.52
N SER A 3 -0.15 15.02 -5.06
CA SER A 3 1.00 14.80 -5.94
C SER A 3 2.22 15.38 -5.23
N ALA A 4 3.29 14.61 -5.10
CA ALA A 4 4.44 14.97 -4.30
C ALA A 4 5.76 14.48 -4.88
N GLU A 5 6.78 15.33 -4.74
CA GLU A 5 8.17 14.99 -5.00
C GLU A 5 9.01 15.46 -3.81
N ASN A 6 9.88 14.58 -3.29
CA ASN A 6 10.74 14.83 -2.13
C ASN A 6 9.96 15.17 -0.83
N LEU A 7 8.84 14.49 -0.61
CA LEU A 7 8.03 14.66 0.60
C LEU A 7 8.60 13.85 1.77
N LEU A 8 8.73 14.48 2.93
CA LEU A 8 8.97 13.81 4.21
C LEU A 8 7.80 14.06 5.15
N ILE A 9 7.20 12.98 5.65
CA ILE A 9 6.27 13.00 6.78
C ILE A 9 6.93 12.20 7.90
N GLU A 10 7.17 12.82 9.05
CA GLU A 10 7.85 12.15 10.15
C GLU A 10 7.23 12.41 11.51
N ASN A 11 7.38 11.44 12.42
CA ASN A 11 6.96 11.52 13.83
C ASN A 11 5.50 11.98 14.00
N THR A 12 4.63 11.50 13.11
CA THR A 12 3.24 11.95 13.00
C THR A 12 2.28 10.85 13.41
N VAL A 13 1.20 11.22 14.11
CA VAL A 13 0.08 10.35 14.45
C VAL A 13 -1.13 10.75 13.61
N MET A 14 -1.69 9.80 12.87
CA MET A 14 -2.88 9.94 12.02
C MET A 14 -3.96 8.99 12.52
N ARG A 15 -5.00 9.51 13.18
CA ARG A 15 -5.93 8.67 13.94
C ARG A 15 -7.37 9.14 13.91
N ASP A 16 -8.23 8.18 14.24
CA ASP A 16 -9.67 8.38 14.47
C ASP A 16 -10.39 9.02 13.26
N THR A 17 -9.89 8.80 12.04
CA THR A 17 -10.56 9.27 10.83
C THR A 17 -11.83 8.44 10.59
N ALA A 18 -12.93 9.13 10.32
CA ALA A 18 -14.26 8.55 10.11
C ALA A 18 -15.07 9.45 9.17
N GLY A 19 -16.25 8.97 8.76
CA GLY A 19 -17.15 9.69 7.86
C GLY A 19 -17.07 9.16 6.43
N THR A 20 -17.19 10.05 5.44
CA THR A 20 -17.14 9.67 4.03
C THR A 20 -15.82 8.95 3.70
N PRO A 21 -15.86 7.79 3.02
CA PRO A 21 -14.64 7.09 2.58
C PRO A 21 -13.65 8.01 1.84
N PRO A 22 -12.33 7.76 1.93
CA PRO A 22 -11.73 6.51 2.43
C PRO A 22 -11.64 6.42 3.96
N ALA A 23 -11.76 7.54 4.68
CA ALA A 23 -11.52 7.60 6.12
C ALA A 23 -10.19 6.94 6.54
N ALA A 24 -9.18 7.03 5.68
CA ALA A 24 -7.84 6.51 5.91
C ALA A 24 -7.01 7.45 6.81
N GLY A 25 -6.02 6.89 7.51
CA GLY A 25 -5.07 7.70 8.27
C GLY A 25 -4.27 8.63 7.36
N ILE A 26 -3.81 8.10 6.23
CA ILE A 26 -3.27 8.88 5.11
C ILE A 26 -3.61 8.20 3.78
N ASP A 27 -3.89 9.03 2.78
CA ASP A 27 -4.25 8.59 1.44
C ASP A 27 -3.40 9.31 0.38
N PHE A 28 -2.59 8.52 -0.32
CA PHE A 28 -1.85 8.92 -1.52
C PHE A 28 -2.66 8.58 -2.77
N GLU A 29 -3.46 9.56 -3.20
CA GLU A 29 -4.36 9.46 -4.35
C GLU A 29 -4.06 10.55 -5.39
N PRO A 30 -3.23 10.27 -6.40
CA PRO A 30 -3.08 11.14 -7.57
C PRO A 30 -4.35 11.11 -8.43
N ASN A 31 -4.76 12.27 -8.92
CA ASN A 31 -5.94 12.50 -9.75
C ASN A 31 -5.68 12.35 -11.25
N HIS A 32 -4.44 12.60 -11.66
CA HIS A 32 -4.10 12.70 -13.07
C HIS A 32 -2.83 11.90 -13.39
N ALA A 33 -2.77 11.33 -14.59
CA ALA A 33 -1.63 10.53 -15.03
C ALA A 33 -0.28 11.27 -15.09
N GLY A 34 -0.31 12.60 -15.12
CA GLY A 34 0.89 13.46 -15.08
C GLY A 34 1.37 13.82 -13.67
N GLU A 35 0.64 13.40 -12.64
CA GLU A 35 1.04 13.59 -11.25
C GLU A 35 2.03 12.52 -10.80
N ARG A 36 2.73 12.78 -9.69
CA ARG A 36 3.87 11.96 -9.27
C ARG A 36 3.87 11.73 -7.78
N LEU A 37 4.39 10.57 -7.40
CA LEU A 37 4.74 10.21 -6.04
C LEU A 37 6.18 9.74 -6.02
N LYS A 38 7.10 10.70 -5.90
CA LYS A 38 8.52 10.48 -6.13
C LYS A 38 9.34 10.87 -4.90
N SER A 39 10.18 9.96 -4.44
CA SER A 39 11.03 10.18 -3.27
C SER A 39 10.23 10.60 -2.02
N CYS A 40 9.06 9.99 -1.81
CA CYS A 40 8.24 10.26 -0.63
C CYS A 40 8.61 9.31 0.51
N VAL A 41 8.82 9.85 1.70
CA VAL A 41 9.21 9.10 2.89
C VAL A 41 8.23 9.37 4.01
N MET A 42 7.71 8.30 4.61
CA MET A 42 7.04 8.31 5.90
C MET A 42 7.96 7.65 6.93
N ARG A 43 8.25 8.33 8.04
CA ARG A 43 9.18 7.85 9.06
C ARG A 43 8.62 7.99 10.46
N ASN A 44 8.71 6.94 11.27
CA ASN A 44 8.24 6.96 12.67
C ASN A 44 6.76 7.39 12.79
N CYS A 45 5.93 7.03 11.81
CA CYS A 45 4.53 7.39 11.80
C CYS A 45 3.68 6.32 12.49
N LEU A 46 2.55 6.75 13.06
CA LEU A 46 1.52 5.88 13.61
C LEU A 46 0.20 6.20 12.93
N THR A 47 -0.46 5.17 12.39
CA THR A 47 -1.88 5.22 12.05
C THR A 47 -2.66 4.44 13.10
N GLU A 48 -3.77 5.01 13.59
CA GLU A 48 -4.50 4.38 14.68
C GLU A 48 -6.03 4.58 14.59
N ASN A 49 -6.76 3.48 14.75
CA ASN A 49 -8.23 3.46 14.88
C ASN A 49 -8.97 4.21 13.76
N ASN A 50 -8.40 4.23 12.55
CA ASN A 50 -9.06 4.81 11.40
C ASN A 50 -10.13 3.85 10.86
N HIS A 51 -11.31 4.36 10.49
CA HIS A 51 -12.36 3.53 9.90
C HIS A 51 -11.93 2.95 8.54
N GLY A 52 -11.04 3.64 7.83
CA GLY A 52 -10.38 3.19 6.61
C GLY A 52 -9.01 2.55 6.85
N ASP A 53 -8.19 2.51 5.81
CA ASP A 53 -6.84 1.94 5.89
C ASP A 53 -5.88 2.89 6.63
N GLY A 54 -4.81 2.36 7.21
CA GLY A 54 -3.79 3.16 7.87
C GLY A 54 -3.01 3.99 6.86
N TYR A 55 -2.25 3.30 6.01
CA TYR A 55 -1.48 3.88 4.91
C TYR A 55 -2.09 3.43 3.58
N GLU A 56 -2.83 4.30 2.90
CA GLU A 56 -3.48 4.00 1.62
C GLU A 56 -2.72 4.63 0.45
N PHE A 57 -2.54 3.83 -0.60
CA PHE A 57 -1.97 4.25 -1.89
C PHE A 57 -2.94 3.85 -2.99
N TYR A 58 -3.84 4.77 -3.35
CA TYR A 58 -4.83 4.59 -4.39
C TYR A 58 -4.34 5.22 -5.70
N LEU A 59 -3.79 4.38 -6.59
CA LEU A 59 -3.03 4.79 -7.77
C LEU A 59 -3.68 4.43 -9.12
N PRO A 60 -5.03 4.37 -9.29
CA PRO A 60 -5.62 3.96 -10.57
C PRO A 60 -5.36 4.95 -11.71
N ASN A 61 -5.11 6.23 -11.38
CA ASN A 61 -4.86 7.25 -12.40
C ASN A 61 -3.41 7.28 -12.88
N LEU A 62 -2.49 6.58 -12.20
CA LEU A 62 -1.11 6.44 -12.65
C LEU A 62 -0.99 5.18 -13.49
N THR A 63 -0.53 5.33 -14.73
CA THR A 63 -0.36 4.21 -15.66
C THR A 63 1.12 3.89 -15.87
N ALA A 64 1.41 2.87 -16.67
CA ALA A 64 2.77 2.51 -17.07
C ALA A 64 3.52 3.67 -17.76
N ALA A 65 2.82 4.69 -18.27
CA ALA A 65 3.43 5.89 -18.85
C ALA A 65 3.82 6.96 -17.83
N ALA A 66 3.30 6.90 -16.60
CA ALA A 66 3.62 7.84 -15.53
C ALA A 66 5.08 7.70 -15.08
N GLU A 67 5.61 8.74 -14.42
CA GLU A 67 6.90 8.63 -13.74
C GLU A 67 6.84 7.50 -12.68
N PRO A 68 7.90 6.68 -12.55
CA PRO A 68 7.90 5.60 -11.57
C PRO A 68 7.71 6.11 -10.15
N VAL A 69 6.81 5.47 -9.42
CA VAL A 69 6.53 5.77 -8.01
C VAL A 69 7.71 5.36 -7.13
N ALA A 70 8.06 6.19 -6.16
CA ALA A 70 9.11 5.90 -5.18
C ALA A 70 8.65 6.33 -3.78
N ILE A 71 8.18 5.36 -3.00
CA ILE A 71 7.68 5.52 -1.63
C ILE A 71 8.56 4.75 -0.66
N ARG A 72 8.75 5.29 0.55
CA ARG A 72 9.38 4.56 1.66
C ARG A 72 8.63 4.77 2.98
N LEU A 73 8.20 3.67 3.60
CA LEU A 73 7.70 3.61 4.98
C LEU A 73 8.83 3.08 5.87
N GLU A 74 9.23 3.84 6.89
CA GLU A 74 10.34 3.50 7.79
C GLU A 74 9.89 3.59 9.25
N ASN A 75 10.01 2.49 9.99
CA ASN A 75 9.63 2.41 11.41
C ASN A 75 8.20 2.90 11.67
N CYS A 76 7.29 2.64 10.74
CA CYS A 76 5.89 3.01 10.83
C CYS A 76 5.07 1.91 11.51
N ARG A 77 3.96 2.31 12.12
CA ARG A 77 3.05 1.42 12.84
C ARG A 77 1.61 1.69 12.42
N SER A 78 0.80 0.63 12.42
CA SER A 78 -0.65 0.71 12.29
C SER A 78 -1.30 -0.13 13.39
N ARG A 79 -2.39 0.37 13.99
CA ARG A 79 -3.18 -0.38 14.97
C ARG A 79 -4.64 0.01 14.90
N GLY A 80 -5.55 -0.96 14.87
CA GLY A 80 -6.99 -0.69 14.92
C GLY A 80 -7.60 -0.12 13.64
N ASP A 81 -6.80 0.08 12.59
CA ASP A 81 -7.25 0.49 11.26
C ASP A 81 -7.95 -0.67 10.51
N ARG A 82 -8.62 -0.38 9.39
CA ARG A 82 -9.21 -1.39 8.49
C ARG A 82 -8.17 -2.37 7.95
N SER A 83 -7.08 -1.83 7.43
CA SER A 83 -5.88 -2.55 7.00
C SER A 83 -4.68 -1.67 7.34
N ALA A 84 -3.50 -2.24 7.58
CA ALA A 84 -2.33 -1.42 7.86
C ALA A 84 -1.84 -0.66 6.62
N LEU A 85 -1.63 -1.37 5.53
CA LEU A 85 -1.15 -0.83 4.26
C LEU A 85 -2.02 -1.34 3.11
N SER A 86 -2.50 -0.44 2.26
CA SER A 86 -3.29 -0.76 1.08
C SER A 86 -2.63 -0.14 -0.15
N VAL A 87 -2.39 -0.93 -1.19
CA VAL A 87 -1.79 -0.47 -2.44
C VAL A 87 -2.64 -0.94 -3.61
N ILE A 88 -3.30 0.01 -4.25
CA ILE A 88 -4.29 -0.25 -5.28
C ILE A 88 -3.85 0.45 -6.56
N THR A 89 -3.47 -0.32 -7.59
CA THR A 89 -3.11 0.25 -8.90
C THR A 89 -4.29 0.32 -9.86
N GLY A 90 -5.37 -0.42 -9.62
CA GLY A 90 -6.64 -0.34 -10.36
C GLY A 90 -6.60 -0.63 -11.88
N ASN A 91 -5.44 -1.01 -12.43
CA ASN A 91 -5.20 -1.14 -13.87
C ASN A 91 -4.82 -2.58 -14.25
N ALA A 92 -4.98 -2.90 -15.55
CA ALA A 92 -4.42 -4.11 -16.12
C ALA A 92 -2.90 -4.13 -16.00
N GLU A 93 -2.31 -5.32 -16.04
CA GLU A 93 -0.89 -5.52 -15.75
C GLU A 93 0.03 -4.64 -16.61
N ALA A 94 -0.19 -4.67 -17.92
CA ALA A 94 0.62 -3.92 -18.88
C ALA A 94 0.51 -2.39 -18.67
N ASP A 95 -0.55 -1.94 -18.02
CA ASP A 95 -0.92 -0.53 -17.89
C ASP A 95 -0.68 0.02 -16.48
N ALA A 96 -0.33 -0.82 -15.50
CA ALA A 96 -0.14 -0.39 -14.12
C ALA A 96 1.11 0.48 -13.95
N VAL A 97 1.02 1.45 -13.02
CA VAL A 97 2.17 2.28 -12.64
C VAL A 97 3.35 1.43 -12.17
N ARG A 98 4.54 1.82 -12.63
CA ARG A 98 5.80 1.19 -12.27
C ARG A 98 6.41 1.87 -11.04
N GLY A 99 7.32 1.20 -10.34
CA GLY A 99 8.08 1.86 -9.27
C GLY A 99 8.49 0.95 -8.14
N THR A 100 8.73 1.56 -6.97
CA THR A 100 9.12 0.86 -5.75
C THR A 100 8.45 1.46 -4.52
N MET A 101 8.02 0.58 -3.62
CA MET A 101 7.63 0.91 -2.26
C MET A 101 8.51 0.13 -1.29
N THR A 102 9.33 0.82 -0.51
CA THR A 102 10.14 0.20 0.54
C THR A 102 9.41 0.27 1.87
N VAL A 103 9.29 -0.84 2.58
CA VAL A 103 8.75 -0.88 3.94
C VAL A 103 9.84 -1.41 4.85
N ALA A 104 10.31 -0.62 5.82
CA ALA A 104 11.45 -0.98 6.65
C ALA A 104 11.09 -0.90 8.14
N ALA A 105 11.19 -2.03 8.83
CA ALA A 105 10.97 -2.12 10.28
C ALA A 105 9.57 -1.64 10.73
N CYS A 106 8.54 -1.91 9.92
CA CYS A 106 7.16 -1.52 10.22
C CYS A 106 6.38 -2.67 10.87
N ARG A 107 5.34 -2.35 11.66
CA ARG A 107 4.63 -3.34 12.48
C ARG A 107 3.10 -3.12 12.58
N GLN A 108 2.33 -4.22 12.62
CA GLN A 108 0.90 -4.25 13.00
C GLN A 108 0.65 -5.32 14.05
N PRO A 109 0.08 -4.96 15.21
CA PRO A 109 -0.48 -5.94 16.13
C PRO A 109 -1.91 -6.32 15.69
N GLY A 110 -2.19 -7.63 15.57
CA GLY A 110 -3.55 -8.15 15.40
C GLY A 110 -3.73 -9.10 14.20
N ALA A 111 -4.97 -9.56 13.98
CA ALA A 111 -5.32 -10.59 12.99
C ALA A 111 -5.68 -10.03 11.60
N ARG A 112 -5.63 -8.70 11.41
CA ARG A 112 -5.97 -8.07 10.12
C ARG A 112 -4.76 -8.11 9.18
N PRO A 113 -4.99 -8.28 7.87
CA PRO A 113 -3.90 -8.45 6.92
C PRO A 113 -3.09 -7.17 6.73
N TRP A 114 -1.81 -7.35 6.42
CA TRP A 114 -0.83 -6.25 6.36
C TRP A 114 -0.82 -5.53 5.01
N ILE A 115 -0.99 -6.26 3.89
CA ILE A 115 -1.06 -5.66 2.54
C ILE A 115 -2.26 -6.20 1.78
N ALA A 116 -3.06 -5.28 1.21
CA ALA A 116 -4.05 -5.56 0.16
C ALA A 116 -3.52 -5.05 -1.18
N CYS A 117 -3.50 -5.90 -2.22
CA CYS A 117 -3.12 -5.53 -3.58
C CYS A 117 -4.19 -5.98 -4.58
N GLN A 118 -4.56 -5.11 -5.52
CA GLN A 118 -5.55 -5.47 -6.54
C GLN A 118 -4.92 -6.19 -7.74
N SER A 119 -4.68 -7.49 -7.55
CA SER A 119 -4.99 -8.51 -8.55
C SER A 119 -5.45 -9.79 -7.82
N GLY A 120 -6.55 -9.68 -7.06
CA GLY A 120 -7.08 -10.75 -6.21
C GLY A 120 -7.15 -10.38 -4.72
N ALA A 121 -7.95 -11.14 -3.95
CA ALA A 121 -8.19 -10.95 -2.53
C ALA A 121 -7.30 -11.86 -1.64
N GLU A 122 -6.10 -12.19 -2.12
CA GLU A 122 -5.16 -13.00 -1.33
C GLU A 122 -4.45 -12.12 -0.30
N TYR A 123 -4.68 -12.44 0.96
CA TYR A 123 -4.11 -11.74 2.10
C TYR A 123 -3.15 -12.66 2.86
N GLU A 124 -2.00 -12.14 3.27
CA GLU A 124 -1.13 -12.79 4.25
C GLU A 124 -1.01 -11.89 5.50
N THR A 125 -1.22 -12.46 6.68
CA THR A 125 -1.04 -11.75 7.95
C THR A 125 0.45 -11.70 8.28
N VAL A 126 1.07 -10.53 8.13
CA VAL A 126 2.48 -10.30 8.47
C VAL A 126 2.56 -9.26 9.59
N ALA A 127 2.95 -9.68 10.80
CA ALA A 127 2.99 -8.80 11.96
C ALA A 127 4.14 -7.78 11.91
N ASP A 128 5.27 -8.12 11.30
CA ASP A 128 6.46 -7.28 11.15
C ASP A 128 6.98 -7.32 9.70
N LEU A 129 7.14 -6.15 9.05
CA LEU A 129 7.59 -6.06 7.66
C LEU A 129 8.89 -5.26 7.49
N SER A 130 9.85 -5.86 6.79
CA SER A 130 11.06 -5.19 6.30
C SER A 130 11.45 -5.71 4.91
N GLY A 131 11.43 -4.86 3.88
CA GLY A 131 11.76 -5.19 2.50
C GLY A 131 11.39 -4.14 1.47
N THR A 132 11.64 -4.42 0.19
CA THR A 132 11.32 -3.52 -0.93
C THR A 132 10.36 -4.20 -1.90
N VAL A 133 9.19 -3.61 -2.04
CA VAL A 133 8.18 -4.02 -3.01
C VAL A 133 8.48 -3.31 -4.33
N ALA A 134 8.73 -4.08 -5.39
CA ALA A 134 8.66 -3.53 -6.74
C ALA A 134 7.19 -3.41 -7.13
N LEU A 135 6.78 -2.23 -7.56
CA LEU A 135 5.50 -2.01 -8.22
C LEU A 135 5.69 -2.42 -9.68
N ALA A 136 5.38 -3.67 -9.96
CA ALA A 136 5.21 -4.24 -11.29
C ALA A 136 4.05 -5.23 -11.18
N ALA A 137 3.36 -5.42 -12.29
CA ALA A 137 2.04 -6.00 -12.34
C ALA A 137 1.89 -7.51 -12.04
N VAL A 138 2.85 -8.10 -11.33
CA VAL A 138 2.64 -9.33 -10.60
C VAL A 138 3.10 -9.06 -9.18
N SER A 139 2.17 -8.69 -8.29
CA SER A 139 1.87 -9.32 -6.99
C SER A 139 2.99 -10.02 -6.19
N ARG A 140 4.25 -9.61 -6.36
CA ARG A 140 5.39 -10.08 -5.58
C ARG A 140 5.98 -8.90 -4.84
N ILE A 141 5.29 -8.57 -3.74
CA ILE A 141 5.87 -7.88 -2.59
C ILE A 141 7.15 -8.64 -2.21
N SER A 142 8.29 -8.18 -2.70
CA SER A 142 9.59 -8.81 -2.46
C SER A 142 10.15 -8.32 -1.12
N VAL A 143 9.59 -8.86 -0.04
CA VAL A 143 10.08 -8.59 1.30
C VAL A 143 11.48 -9.20 1.43
N SER A 144 12.51 -8.39 1.71
CA SER A 144 13.89 -8.89 1.77
C SER A 144 14.10 -9.75 3.02
N ARG A 145 14.04 -11.06 2.82
CA ARG A 145 14.58 -12.21 3.57
C ARG A 145 15.16 -11.94 4.97
N ARG A 146 14.30 -11.70 5.96
CA ARG A 146 14.53 -12.30 7.29
C ARG A 146 13.55 -13.42 7.64
N TRP A 147 12.59 -13.71 6.77
CA TRP A 147 11.43 -14.53 7.13
C TRP A 147 11.06 -15.42 5.94
N ALA A 148 11.68 -16.58 5.85
CA ALA A 148 11.24 -17.64 4.95
C ALA A 148 10.57 -18.73 5.78
N SER A 149 9.25 -18.78 5.75
CA SER A 149 8.51 -20.02 5.96
C SER A 149 7.36 -20.08 4.97
N ARG A 150 7.72 -20.00 3.68
CA ARG A 150 7.10 -20.52 2.46
C ARG A 150 7.29 -19.53 1.31
N PRO A 151 7.56 -19.99 0.08
CA PRO A 151 7.51 -19.12 -1.09
C PRO A 151 6.07 -18.61 -1.25
N ILE A 152 5.91 -17.30 -1.49
CA ILE A 152 4.67 -16.76 -2.06
C ILE A 152 4.54 -17.43 -3.43
N SER A 153 3.71 -18.47 -3.51
CA SER A 153 3.31 -19.07 -4.78
C SER A 153 2.65 -17.97 -5.58
N SER A 154 3.18 -17.71 -6.77
CA SER A 154 2.67 -16.78 -7.78
C SER A 154 1.16 -16.58 -7.70
N CYS A 155 0.71 -15.36 -7.40
CA CYS A 155 -0.64 -14.94 -7.76
C CYS A 155 -0.74 -15.10 -9.28
N THR A 156 -1.48 -16.11 -9.70
CA THR A 156 -1.85 -16.31 -11.09
C THR A 156 -3.27 -15.75 -11.18
N PRO A 157 -3.59 -14.86 -12.14
CA PRO A 157 -4.95 -14.34 -12.25
C PRO A 157 -5.88 -15.50 -12.60
N THR A 158 -6.61 -16.03 -11.62
CA THR A 158 -7.73 -16.91 -11.89
C THR A 158 -8.84 -16.05 -12.46
N ALA A 159 -9.07 -16.22 -13.75
CA ALA A 159 -10.14 -15.58 -14.49
C ALA A 159 -11.50 -15.97 -13.89
N THR A 160 -12.07 -15.10 -13.05
CA THR A 160 -13.52 -14.90 -12.90
C THR A 160 -13.73 -13.59 -12.14
N GLY A 161 -14.50 -12.69 -12.75
CA GLY A 161 -14.63 -11.27 -12.44
C GLY A 161 -15.29 -10.87 -11.11
N PRO A 162 -15.70 -9.59 -11.00
CA PRO A 162 -16.03 -8.93 -9.74
C PRO A 162 -17.48 -9.19 -9.35
N SER A 163 -17.68 -10.02 -8.34
CA SER A 163 -18.89 -10.04 -7.52
C SER A 163 -18.46 -10.41 -6.11
N ASP A 164 -18.94 -9.66 -5.12
CA ASP A 164 -18.76 -9.89 -3.68
C ASP A 164 -17.71 -9.00 -2.98
N CYS A 165 -17.72 -7.70 -3.29
CA CYS A 165 -17.21 -6.68 -2.37
C CYS A 165 -18.37 -5.76 -1.97
N HIS A 166 -18.92 -5.97 -0.76
CA HIS A 166 -19.75 -4.96 -0.10
C HIS A 166 -18.84 -4.04 0.72
N PHE A 167 -19.02 -2.73 0.51
CA PHE A 167 -18.24 -1.61 1.04
C PHE A 167 -18.17 -1.55 2.57
#